data_AF-A0A382HMC0-F1
#
_entry.id   AF-A0A382HMC0-F1
#
_cell.length_a   1.000
_cell.length_b   1.000
_cell.length_c   1.000
_cell.angle_alpha   90.00
_cell.angle_beta   90.00
_cell.angle_gamma   90.00
#
_symmetry.space_group_name_H-M   'P 1'
#
loop_
_entity.id
_entity.type
_entity.pdbx_description
1 polymer ?
#
loop_
_entity_poly.entity_id
_entity_poly.type
_entity_poly.pdbx_seq_one_letter_code
_entity_poly.pdbx_strand_id
1 'polypeptide(L)'
;MSIDTSNIREQICRLKHAVKKNCPDVIKRFREIEAKVSEDIRTIESSNNKGESVIPEIMYSDIVNNKVDNKTIESVRRRGTVLVRNVFPREKSEKWYDQLNHYIDQNGYYDQDDPGLDNYFSDLKADKPQICAVYWSKIQVQARQSTEMSQTRSFLNRIWNYKKNSIIHFDPDRDCTYADRIRMRQPGDTSLGLSPHVDGGSVERWLGENYQHVYHSLFKGNWQDYNPFNGEFRTEVEGIDSPAVCRAFRTWQGWTALTPQGPGDG
;
A
#
# COMPACT_ATOMS: atom_id res chain seq x y z
N MET A 1 17.54 -13.52 -12.18
CA MET A 1 17.07 -13.93 -13.53
C MET A 1 15.72 -13.27 -13.78
N SER A 2 15.62 -12.46 -14.83
CA SER A 2 14.37 -11.83 -15.25
C SER A 2 13.34 -12.89 -15.67
N ILE A 3 12.07 -12.66 -15.34
CA ILE A 3 10.98 -13.57 -15.70
C ILE A 3 10.78 -13.56 -17.22
N ASP A 4 10.88 -14.72 -17.87
CA ASP A 4 10.63 -14.85 -19.31
C ASP A 4 9.11 -14.82 -19.59
N THR A 5 8.63 -13.73 -20.17
CA THR A 5 7.20 -13.53 -20.42
C THR A 5 6.64 -14.44 -21.52
N SER A 6 7.50 -15.05 -22.35
CA SER A 6 7.09 -15.93 -23.45
C SER A 6 6.65 -17.34 -22.99
N ASN A 7 7.05 -17.76 -21.79
CA ASN A 7 6.83 -19.14 -21.30
C ASN A 7 6.35 -19.21 -19.84
N ILE A 8 5.66 -18.17 -19.35
CA ILE A 8 5.17 -18.05 -17.96
C ILE A 8 4.48 -19.33 -17.47
N ARG A 9 3.63 -19.96 -18.30
CA ARG A 9 2.90 -21.18 -17.93
C ARG A 9 3.83 -22.33 -17.54
N GLU A 10 4.91 -22.52 -18.31
CA GLU A 10 5.88 -23.57 -18.07
C GLU A 10 6.72 -23.29 -16.82
N GLN A 11 7.10 -22.03 -16.60
CA GLN A 11 7.76 -21.60 -15.37
C GLN A 11 6.88 -21.85 -14.13
N ILE A 12 5.59 -21.51 -14.19
CA ILE A 12 4.62 -21.81 -13.11
C ILE A 12 4.55 -23.32 -12.85
N CYS A 13 4.47 -24.13 -13.91
CA CYS A 13 4.48 -25.58 -13.78
C CYS A 13 5.76 -26.07 -13.07
N ARG A 14 6.95 -25.63 -13.49
CA ARG A 14 8.22 -26.00 -12.87
C ARG A 14 8.28 -25.57 -11.39
N LEU A 15 7.85 -24.35 -11.08
CA LEU A 15 7.80 -23.84 -9.71
C LEU A 15 6.89 -24.72 -8.84
N LYS A 16 5.68 -25.05 -9.30
CA LYS A 16 4.75 -25.89 -8.53
C LYS A 16 5.34 -27.27 -8.22
N HIS A 17 6.06 -27.88 -9.18
CA HIS A 17 6.77 -29.14 -8.94
C HIS A 17 7.91 -28.97 -7.91
N ALA A 18 8.70 -27.91 -8.02
CA ALA A 18 9.79 -27.62 -7.09
C ALA A 18 9.27 -27.38 -5.66
N VAL A 19 8.22 -26.58 -5.49
CA VAL A 19 7.58 -26.33 -4.19
C VAL A 19 7.04 -27.63 -3.59
N LYS A 20 6.34 -28.46 -4.37
CA LYS A 20 5.83 -29.75 -3.89
C LYS A 20 6.95 -30.71 -3.46
N LYS A 21 8.10 -30.67 -4.15
CA LYS A 21 9.28 -31.47 -3.80
C LYS A 21 9.96 -30.97 -2.52
N ASN A 22 10.09 -29.65 -2.36
CA ASN A 22 10.81 -29.03 -1.25
C ASN A 22 9.96 -28.87 0.02
N CYS A 23 8.63 -28.83 -0.13
CA CYS A 23 7.65 -28.76 0.95
C CYS A 23 6.57 -29.84 0.76
N PRO A 24 6.88 -31.12 1.05
CA PRO A 24 5.94 -32.23 0.83
C PRO A 24 4.64 -32.11 1.63
N ASP A 25 4.67 -31.40 2.76
CA ASP A 25 3.56 -31.14 3.66
C ASP A 25 2.86 -29.79 3.40
N VAL A 26 3.02 -29.21 2.21
CA VAL A 26 2.45 -27.90 1.83
C VAL A 26 0.94 -27.76 2.15
N ILE A 27 0.15 -28.83 1.99
CA ILE A 27 -1.29 -28.82 2.32
C ILE A 27 -1.50 -28.66 3.82
N LYS A 28 -0.70 -29.33 4.64
CA LYS A 28 -0.76 -29.20 6.11
C LYS A 28 -0.36 -27.78 6.52
N ARG A 29 0.73 -27.25 5.97
CA ARG A 29 1.19 -25.87 6.24
C ARG A 29 0.17 -24.82 5.82
N PHE A 30 -0.47 -25.02 4.68
CA PHE A 30 -1.56 -24.15 4.24
C PHE A 30 -2.73 -24.15 5.23
N ARG A 31 -3.13 -25.32 5.76
CA ARG A 31 -4.18 -25.42 6.79
C ARG A 31 -3.79 -24.74 8.10
N GLU A 32 -2.52 -24.79 8.50
CA GLU A 32 -2.03 -24.06 9.68
C GLU A 32 -2.17 -22.54 9.49
N ILE A 33 -1.79 -22.02 8.31
CA ILE A 33 -1.96 -20.60 7.95
C ILE A 33 -3.45 -20.23 7.90
N GLU A 34 -4.28 -21.05 7.26
CA GLU A 34 -5.73 -20.83 7.17
C GLU A 34 -6.39 -20.76 8.55
N ALA A 35 -6.02 -21.65 9.47
CA ALA A 35 -6.48 -21.61 10.84
C ALA A 35 -6.07 -20.30 11.54
N LYS A 36 -4.85 -19.83 11.31
CA LYS A 36 -4.36 -18.58 11.88
C LYS A 36 -5.09 -17.35 11.32
N VAL A 37 -5.27 -17.28 10.00
CA VAL A 37 -6.03 -16.21 9.34
C VAL A 37 -7.49 -16.21 9.81
N SER A 38 -8.09 -17.38 10.01
CA SER A 38 -9.46 -17.51 10.52
C SER A 38 -9.62 -16.97 11.94
N GLU A 39 -8.62 -17.16 12.80
CA GLU A 39 -8.57 -16.56 14.14
C GLU A 39 -8.51 -15.02 14.07
N ASP A 40 -7.74 -14.50 13.13
CA ASP A 40 -7.57 -13.06 12.94
C ASP A 40 -8.86 -12.42 12.42
N ILE A 41 -9.55 -13.08 11.50
CA ILE A 41 -10.87 -12.68 11.00
C ILE A 41 -11.88 -12.61 12.16
N ARG A 42 -11.98 -13.67 12.99
CA ARG A 42 -12.87 -13.67 14.15
C ARG A 42 -12.58 -12.53 15.12
N THR A 43 -11.30 -12.22 15.32
CA THR A 43 -10.88 -11.10 16.17
C THR A 43 -11.33 -9.75 15.59
N ILE A 44 -11.19 -9.55 14.28
CA ILE A 44 -11.63 -8.35 13.56
C ILE A 44 -13.16 -8.21 13.65
N GLU A 45 -13.90 -9.27 13.36
CA GLU A 45 -15.37 -9.29 13.43
C GLU A 45 -15.86 -8.99 14.85
N SER A 46 -15.22 -9.57 15.87
CA SER A 46 -15.57 -9.30 17.27
C SER A 46 -15.37 -7.84 17.66
N SER A 47 -14.24 -7.23 17.27
CA SER A 47 -14.00 -5.80 17.52
C SER A 47 -15.00 -4.92 16.77
N ASN A 48 -15.27 -5.21 15.49
CA ASN A 48 -16.28 -4.48 14.72
C ASN A 48 -17.67 -4.56 15.36
N ASN A 49 -18.09 -5.74 15.82
CA ASN A 49 -19.39 -5.93 16.48
C ASN A 49 -19.49 -5.18 17.82
N LYS A 50 -18.35 -4.88 18.46
CA LYS A 50 -18.27 -4.05 19.68
C LYS A 50 -18.18 -2.55 19.38
N GLY A 51 -18.08 -2.15 18.12
CA GLY A 51 -17.83 -0.76 17.72
C GLY A 51 -16.39 -0.30 18.01
N GLU A 52 -15.46 -1.22 18.23
CA GLU A 52 -14.04 -0.91 18.42
C GLU A 52 -13.38 -0.67 17.06
N SER A 53 -12.51 0.35 16.96
CA SER A 53 -11.71 0.55 15.76
C SER A 53 -10.70 -0.57 15.59
N VAL A 54 -10.75 -1.26 14.43
CA VAL A 54 -9.79 -2.32 14.08
C VAL A 54 -8.47 -1.73 13.55
N ILE A 55 -8.54 -0.53 12.97
CA ILE A 55 -7.38 0.17 12.44
C ILE A 55 -6.69 0.92 13.58
N PRO A 56 -5.40 0.64 13.87
CA PRO A 56 -4.65 1.38 14.87
C PRO A 56 -4.60 2.86 14.51
N GLU A 57 -4.81 3.72 15.50
CA GLU A 57 -4.75 5.17 15.32
C GLU A 57 -3.57 5.75 16.09
N ILE A 58 -2.85 6.70 15.48
CA ILE A 58 -1.74 7.42 16.08
C ILE A 58 -1.98 8.92 15.90
N MET A 59 -1.83 9.70 16.95
CA MET A 59 -1.83 11.16 16.82
C MET A 59 -0.48 11.61 16.25
N TYR A 60 -0.48 12.47 15.24
CA TYR A 60 0.75 13.06 14.72
C TYR A 60 1.58 13.75 15.83
N SER A 61 0.92 14.36 16.82
CA SER A 61 1.58 14.92 18.00
C SER A 61 2.41 13.89 18.76
N ASP A 62 1.98 12.63 18.83
CA ASP A 62 2.71 11.58 19.54
C ASP A 62 3.93 11.10 18.75
N ILE A 63 3.87 11.15 17.42
CA ILE A 63 5.03 10.89 16.55
C ILE A 63 6.12 11.92 16.82
N VAL A 64 5.81 13.21 16.71
CA VAL A 64 6.82 14.28 16.84
C VAL A 64 7.37 14.42 18.26
N ASN A 65 6.59 14.02 19.26
CA ASN A 65 7.01 14.04 20.67
C ASN A 65 7.63 12.70 21.13
N ASN A 66 7.79 11.71 20.24
CA ASN A 66 8.29 10.37 20.56
C ASN A 66 7.50 9.68 21.70
N LYS A 67 6.16 9.79 21.67
CA LYS A 67 5.25 9.25 22.68
C LYS A 67 4.45 8.02 22.22
N VAL A 68 4.68 7.53 21.00
CA VAL A 68 4.00 6.32 20.52
C VAL A 68 4.58 5.11 21.25
N ASP A 69 3.74 4.39 21.99
CA ASP A 69 4.15 3.22 22.75
C ASP A 69 4.38 1.97 21.87
N ASN A 70 5.14 1.01 22.42
CA ASN A 70 5.46 -0.24 21.71
C ASN A 70 4.22 -1.09 21.41
N LYS A 71 3.17 -1.04 22.25
CA LYS A 71 1.94 -1.82 22.04
C LYS A 71 1.19 -1.33 20.80
N THR A 72 1.21 -0.03 20.57
CA THR A 72 0.65 0.62 19.39
C THR A 72 1.45 0.25 18.16
N ILE A 73 2.78 0.27 18.23
CA ILE A 73 3.65 -0.18 17.14
C ILE A 73 3.42 -1.67 16.81
N GLU A 74 3.28 -2.53 17.82
CA GLU A 74 2.93 -3.95 17.64
C GLU A 74 1.55 -4.11 16.98
N SER A 75 0.58 -3.30 17.38
CA SER A 75 -0.75 -3.27 16.75
C SER A 75 -0.66 -2.86 15.28
N VAL A 76 0.13 -1.83 14.95
CA VAL A 76 0.38 -1.41 13.56
C VAL A 76 1.03 -2.54 12.76
N ARG A 77 2.05 -3.21 13.31
CA ARG A 77 2.66 -4.38 12.65
C ARG A 77 1.66 -5.51 12.46
N ARG A 78 0.81 -5.75 13.45
CA ARG A 78 -0.16 -6.83 13.44
C ARG A 78 -1.26 -6.62 12.41
N ARG A 79 -1.74 -5.39 12.28
CA ARG A 79 -2.83 -5.00 11.38
C ARG A 79 -2.34 -4.63 9.99
N GLY A 80 -1.06 -4.27 9.82
CA GLY A 80 -0.50 -3.86 8.54
C GLY A 80 -1.07 -2.55 7.99
N THR A 81 -1.73 -1.76 8.84
CA THR A 81 -2.36 -0.49 8.49
C THR A 81 -2.37 0.42 9.71
N VAL A 82 -2.49 1.73 9.50
CA VAL A 82 -2.53 2.74 10.55
C VAL A 82 -3.19 4.01 10.05
N LEU A 83 -3.93 4.68 10.92
CA LEU A 83 -4.47 6.02 10.69
C LEU A 83 -3.68 7.03 11.51
N VAL A 84 -2.96 7.93 10.84
CA VAL A 84 -2.26 9.02 11.52
C VAL A 84 -3.15 10.25 11.53
N ARG A 85 -3.69 10.58 12.71
CA ARG A 85 -4.61 11.69 12.91
C ARG A 85 -3.86 13.01 12.99
N ASN A 86 -4.45 14.04 12.39
CA ASN A 86 -4.00 15.43 12.50
C ASN A 86 -2.54 15.67 12.05
N VAL A 87 -2.08 14.94 11.01
CA VAL A 87 -0.81 15.25 10.32
C VAL A 87 -0.83 16.70 9.80
N PHE A 88 -1.97 17.12 9.26
CA PHE A 88 -2.23 18.50 8.91
C PHE A 88 -3.44 19.02 9.71
N PRO A 89 -3.44 20.30 10.10
CA PRO A 89 -4.64 20.94 10.65
C PRO A 89 -5.80 20.87 9.66
N ARG A 90 -7.02 20.68 10.17
CA ARG A 90 -8.24 20.58 9.33
C ARG A 90 -8.38 21.76 8.36
N GLU A 91 -8.22 22.98 8.86
CA GLU A 91 -8.34 24.22 8.07
C GLU A 91 -7.37 24.24 6.88
N LYS A 92 -6.16 23.66 7.05
CA LYS A 92 -5.16 23.53 5.97
C LYS A 92 -5.65 22.55 4.91
N SER A 93 -6.20 21.41 5.32
CA SER A 93 -6.78 20.42 4.40
C SER A 93 -8.00 20.95 3.65
N GLU A 94 -8.89 21.68 4.32
CA GLU A 94 -10.08 22.31 3.70
C GLU A 94 -9.67 23.37 2.68
N LYS A 95 -8.73 24.25 3.02
CA LYS A 95 -8.19 25.23 2.07
C LYS A 95 -7.51 24.57 0.87
N TRP A 96 -6.78 23.48 1.11
CA TRP A 96 -6.16 22.68 0.06
C TRP A 96 -7.19 22.03 -0.86
N TYR A 97 -8.30 21.55 -0.31
CA TYR A 97 -9.43 21.05 -1.10
C TYR A 97 -9.99 22.12 -2.03
N ASP A 98 -10.29 23.32 -1.51
CA ASP A 98 -10.82 24.42 -2.31
C ASP A 98 -9.86 24.85 -3.42
N GLN A 99 -8.57 24.97 -3.08
CA GLN A 99 -7.52 25.32 -4.04
C GLN A 99 -7.33 24.26 -5.12
N LEU A 100 -7.50 22.98 -4.79
CA LEU A 100 -7.40 21.88 -5.74
C LEU A 100 -8.60 21.86 -6.70
N ASN A 101 -9.83 22.04 -6.19
CA ASN A 101 -11.02 22.17 -7.03
C ASN A 101 -10.87 23.37 -7.99
N HIS A 102 -10.48 24.53 -7.46
CA HIS A 102 -10.25 25.71 -8.29
C HIS A 102 -9.19 25.47 -9.37
N TYR A 103 -8.10 24.77 -9.04
CA TYR A 103 -7.07 24.40 -10.02
C TYR A 103 -7.62 23.50 -11.12
N ILE A 104 -8.45 22.50 -10.79
CA ILE A 104 -9.06 21.59 -11.76
C ILE A 104 -10.03 22.33 -12.67
N ASP A 105 -10.89 23.16 -12.10
CA ASP A 105 -11.91 23.94 -12.82
C ASP A 105 -11.27 24.99 -13.74
N GLN A 106 -10.28 25.76 -13.24
CA GLN A 106 -9.62 26.81 -14.01
C GLN A 106 -8.88 26.25 -15.24
N ASN A 107 -8.40 25.01 -15.17
CA ASN A 107 -7.74 24.34 -16.30
C ASN A 107 -8.73 23.60 -17.21
N GLY A 108 -10.04 23.65 -16.91
CA GLY A 108 -11.07 22.93 -17.67
C GLY A 108 -10.83 21.42 -17.73
N TYR A 109 -10.26 20.82 -16.66
CA TYR A 109 -9.76 19.44 -16.70
C TYR A 109 -10.80 18.42 -17.19
N TYR A 110 -12.07 18.61 -16.81
CA TYR A 110 -13.16 17.71 -17.21
C TYR A 110 -13.69 17.96 -18.63
N ASP A 111 -13.31 19.09 -19.24
CA ASP A 111 -13.74 19.49 -20.59
C ASP A 111 -12.65 19.18 -21.64
N GLN A 112 -11.48 18.70 -21.21
CA GLN A 112 -10.39 18.30 -22.10
C GLN A 112 -10.67 16.92 -22.72
N ASP A 113 -10.35 16.76 -24.01
CA ASP A 113 -10.37 15.46 -24.66
C ASP A 113 -9.42 14.49 -23.92
N ASP A 114 -9.91 13.30 -23.58
CA ASP A 114 -9.15 12.29 -22.84
C ASP A 114 -7.82 12.01 -23.57
N PRO A 115 -6.66 12.33 -22.97
CA PRO A 115 -5.37 12.24 -23.65
C PRO A 115 -4.89 10.79 -23.87
N GLY A 116 -5.78 9.80 -23.79
CA GLY A 116 -5.44 8.39 -23.86
C GLY A 116 -4.87 7.89 -22.55
N LEU A 117 -5.55 8.19 -21.42
CA LEU A 117 -5.22 7.54 -20.15
C LEU A 117 -5.36 6.03 -20.30
N ASP A 118 -4.44 5.27 -19.68
CA ASP A 118 -4.46 3.81 -19.73
C ASP A 118 -5.85 3.26 -19.38
N ASN A 119 -6.35 2.33 -20.21
CA ASN A 119 -7.64 1.66 -20.05
C ASN A 119 -7.75 0.81 -18.77
N TYR A 120 -6.76 0.87 -17.86
CA TYR A 120 -6.79 0.17 -16.58
C TYR A 120 -8.02 0.56 -15.73
N PHE A 121 -8.61 1.73 -15.99
CA PHE A 121 -9.81 2.23 -15.32
C PHE A 121 -10.97 2.53 -16.30
N SER A 122 -10.94 2.02 -17.54
CA SER A 122 -11.93 2.40 -18.58
C SER A 122 -13.34 1.86 -18.35
N ASP A 123 -13.51 0.86 -17.47
CA ASP A 123 -14.82 0.24 -17.20
C ASP A 123 -15.69 1.06 -16.22
N LEU A 124 -15.21 2.23 -15.80
CA LEU A 124 -15.88 3.09 -14.83
C LEU A 124 -16.97 3.93 -15.50
N LYS A 125 -18.23 3.56 -15.26
CA LYS A 125 -19.40 4.37 -15.63
C LYS A 125 -19.57 5.54 -14.66
N ALA A 126 -18.83 6.62 -14.86
CA ALA A 126 -19.10 7.89 -14.21
C ALA A 126 -19.01 9.04 -15.24
N ASP A 127 -19.91 10.01 -15.16
CA ASP A 127 -19.89 11.21 -16.01
C ASP A 127 -18.60 12.04 -15.83
N LYS A 128 -17.93 11.89 -14.68
CA LYS A 128 -16.61 12.45 -14.39
C LYS A 128 -15.65 11.36 -13.89
N PRO A 129 -14.38 11.37 -14.30
CA PRO A 129 -13.38 10.43 -13.78
C PRO A 129 -13.14 10.69 -12.28
N GLN A 130 -13.33 9.65 -11.45
CA GLN A 130 -13.10 9.77 -10.01
C GLN A 130 -11.61 9.78 -9.63
N ILE A 131 -10.75 9.29 -10.53
CA ILE A 131 -9.28 9.39 -10.40
C ILE A 131 -8.82 10.43 -11.42
N CYS A 132 -8.28 11.54 -10.94
CA CYS A 132 -7.74 12.57 -11.84
C CYS A 132 -6.23 12.38 -11.96
N ALA A 133 -5.73 12.30 -13.20
CA ALA A 133 -4.32 12.19 -13.55
C ALA A 133 -3.58 13.53 -13.38
N VAL A 134 -3.75 14.15 -12.22
CA VAL A 134 -3.11 15.40 -11.81
C VAL A 134 -1.99 15.05 -10.84
N TYR A 135 -0.77 15.48 -11.14
CA TYR A 135 0.43 15.11 -10.38
C TYR A 135 1.13 16.30 -9.73
N TRP A 136 1.02 17.49 -10.31
CA TRP A 136 1.89 18.64 -10.00
C TRP A 136 1.13 19.85 -9.50
N SER A 137 -0.11 19.69 -9.03
CA SER A 137 -0.80 20.80 -8.37
C SER A 137 0.06 21.31 -7.21
N LYS A 138 0.03 22.62 -6.97
CA LYS A 138 0.75 23.26 -5.86
C LYS A 138 0.47 22.55 -4.53
N ILE A 139 -0.77 22.09 -4.35
CA ILE A 139 -1.25 21.42 -3.14
C ILE A 139 -0.57 20.06 -2.95
N GLN A 140 -0.52 19.24 -3.99
CA GLN A 140 0.16 17.94 -3.94
C GLN A 140 1.65 18.09 -3.63
N VAL A 141 2.32 19.05 -4.28
CA VAL A 141 3.75 19.32 -4.04
C VAL A 141 3.97 19.78 -2.60
N GLN A 142 3.15 20.73 -2.11
CA GLN A 142 3.23 21.22 -0.73
C GLN A 142 3.01 20.13 0.31
N ALA A 143 2.00 19.26 0.12
CA ALA A 143 1.74 18.15 1.03
C ALA A 143 2.91 17.16 1.07
N ARG A 144 3.46 16.79 -0.10
CA ARG A 144 4.57 15.82 -0.22
C ARG A 144 5.88 16.32 0.40
N GLN A 145 6.19 17.61 0.28
CA GLN A 145 7.43 18.18 0.81
C GLN A 145 7.32 18.73 2.24
N SER A 146 6.12 18.63 2.85
CA SER A 146 5.89 19.16 4.18
C SER A 146 6.70 18.43 5.26
N THR A 147 7.10 19.16 6.31
CA THR A 147 7.81 18.59 7.46
C THR A 147 6.96 17.53 8.15
N GLU A 148 5.65 17.77 8.28
CA GLU A 148 4.71 16.87 8.93
C GLU A 148 4.64 15.51 8.21
N MET A 149 4.61 15.53 6.88
CA MET A 149 4.63 14.32 6.06
C MET A 149 6.00 13.63 6.09
N SER A 150 7.10 14.38 6.11
CA SER A 150 8.45 13.81 6.25
C SER A 150 8.63 13.06 7.57
N GLN A 151 8.20 13.67 8.68
CA GLN A 151 8.28 13.05 10.02
C GLN A 151 7.38 11.82 10.13
N THR A 152 6.15 11.91 9.59
CA THR A 152 5.22 10.77 9.55
C THR A 152 5.82 9.59 8.78
N ARG A 153 6.37 9.83 7.57
CA ARG A 153 6.97 8.76 6.76
C ARG A 153 8.22 8.17 7.39
N SER A 154 9.09 9.00 7.95
CA SER A 154 10.27 8.51 8.70
C SER A 154 9.86 7.59 9.85
N PHE A 155 8.87 8.00 10.66
CA PHE A 155 8.35 7.18 11.75
C PHE A 155 7.82 5.82 11.23
N LEU A 156 6.98 5.82 10.19
CA LEU A 156 6.41 4.60 9.63
C LEU A 156 7.47 3.69 8.99
N ASN A 157 8.47 4.25 8.33
CA ASN A 157 9.59 3.51 7.75
C ASN A 157 10.44 2.83 8.82
N ARG A 158 10.62 3.46 9.99
CA ARG A 158 11.36 2.89 11.12
C ARG A 158 10.67 1.69 11.79
N ILE A 159 9.38 1.46 11.53
CA ILE A 159 8.67 0.26 12.00
C ILE A 159 9.23 -1.01 11.34
N TRP A 160 9.75 -0.88 10.12
CA TRP A 160 10.35 -1.96 9.35
C TRP A 160 11.74 -2.34 9.86
N ASN A 161 12.12 -3.58 9.61
CA ASN A 161 13.51 -4.02 9.71
C ASN A 161 14.26 -3.57 8.45
N TYR A 162 14.62 -2.28 8.41
CA TYR A 162 15.33 -1.65 7.29
C TYR A 162 16.83 -1.96 7.25
N LYS A 163 17.38 -2.48 8.36
CA LYS A 163 18.78 -2.87 8.51
C LYS A 163 18.88 -4.27 9.11
N LYS A 164 19.75 -5.11 8.56
CA LYS A 164 20.09 -6.43 9.09
C LYS A 164 21.60 -6.62 9.07
N ASN A 165 22.17 -6.96 10.21
CA ASN A 165 23.63 -6.95 10.43
C ASN A 165 24.22 -5.57 10.04
N SER A 166 25.22 -5.55 9.15
CA SER A 166 25.84 -4.33 8.64
C SER A 166 25.18 -3.79 7.36
N ILE A 167 24.18 -4.49 6.80
CA ILE A 167 23.53 -4.12 5.54
C ILE A 167 22.29 -3.27 5.83
N ILE A 168 22.25 -2.08 5.24
CA ILE A 168 21.09 -1.20 5.23
C ILE A 168 20.35 -1.46 3.91
N HIS A 169 19.11 -1.95 3.97
CA HIS A 169 18.28 -2.23 2.79
C HIS A 169 17.63 -0.95 2.26
N PHE A 170 17.24 -0.04 3.15
CA PHE A 170 16.84 1.32 2.81
C PHE A 170 17.07 2.26 4.00
N ASP A 171 17.22 3.55 3.73
CA ASP A 171 17.30 4.58 4.77
C ASP A 171 15.89 5.05 5.14
N PRO A 172 15.40 4.79 6.37
CA PRO A 172 14.03 5.14 6.73
C PRO A 172 13.81 6.65 6.85
N ASP A 173 14.87 7.45 7.00
CA ASP A 173 14.80 8.91 7.18
C ASP A 173 15.01 9.69 5.89
N ARG A 174 15.30 9.00 4.78
CA ARG A 174 15.51 9.60 3.46
C ARG A 174 14.55 9.00 2.46
N ASP A 175 13.46 9.73 2.22
CA ASP A 175 12.44 9.29 1.26
C ASP A 175 12.56 10.04 -0.07
N CYS A 176 12.15 9.36 -1.14
CA CYS A 176 11.97 9.97 -2.46
C CYS A 176 10.52 10.42 -2.62
N THR A 177 10.28 11.52 -3.31
CA THR A 177 8.91 11.92 -3.63
C THR A 177 8.38 11.08 -4.78
N TYR A 178 7.39 10.24 -4.49
CA TYR A 178 6.60 9.55 -5.51
C TYR A 178 5.38 10.40 -5.87
N ALA A 179 5.37 10.95 -7.11
CA ALA A 179 4.25 11.73 -7.60
C ALA A 179 3.13 10.79 -8.05
N ASP A 180 1.97 10.92 -7.41
CA ASP A 180 0.78 10.11 -7.69
C ASP A 180 -0.43 11.01 -7.96
N ARG A 181 -1.53 10.38 -8.38
CA ARG A 181 -2.80 10.98 -8.75
C ARG A 181 -3.57 11.48 -7.55
N ILE A 182 -4.72 12.10 -7.82
CA ILE A 182 -5.72 12.44 -6.81
C ILE A 182 -7.00 11.64 -7.07
N ARG A 183 -7.76 11.41 -6.00
CA ARG A 183 -9.09 10.80 -6.09
C ARG A 183 -10.13 11.79 -5.60
N MET A 184 -11.14 12.05 -6.42
CA MET A 184 -12.23 12.97 -6.15
C MET A 184 -13.54 12.26 -6.46
N ARG A 185 -14.32 11.95 -5.42
CA ARG A 185 -15.62 11.31 -5.55
C ARG A 185 -16.72 12.27 -5.17
N GLN A 186 -17.80 12.22 -5.93
CA GLN A 186 -19.02 12.97 -5.65
C GLN A 186 -20.00 12.10 -4.86
N PRO A 187 -20.85 12.70 -4.01
CA PRO A 187 -21.94 11.98 -3.38
C PRO A 187 -22.81 11.27 -4.42
N GLY A 188 -23.06 9.97 -4.23
CA GLY A 188 -23.81 9.14 -5.16
C GLY A 188 -22.97 8.37 -6.20
N ASP A 189 -21.66 8.63 -6.28
CA ASP A 189 -20.75 7.86 -7.12
C ASP A 189 -20.72 6.38 -6.72
N THR A 190 -20.93 5.49 -7.69
CA THR A 190 -20.69 4.06 -7.51
C THR A 190 -19.18 3.79 -7.40
N SER A 191 -18.82 2.78 -6.60
CA SER A 191 -17.41 2.42 -6.38
C SER A 191 -16.70 2.07 -7.69
N LEU A 192 -15.39 2.31 -7.74
CA LEU A 192 -14.50 2.05 -8.88
C LEU A 192 -14.37 0.58 -9.30
N GLY A 193 -15.17 -0.33 -8.76
CA GLY A 193 -15.20 -1.73 -9.17
C GLY A 193 -13.94 -2.54 -8.88
N LEU A 194 -12.91 -1.96 -8.23
CA LEU A 194 -11.73 -2.72 -7.83
C LEU A 194 -12.08 -3.64 -6.66
N SER A 195 -12.11 -4.95 -6.94
CA SER A 195 -12.14 -5.98 -5.90
C SER A 195 -10.89 -5.90 -5.02
N PRO A 196 -10.91 -6.44 -3.78
CA PRO A 196 -9.72 -6.52 -2.94
C PRO A 196 -8.50 -7.07 -3.69
N HIS A 197 -7.40 -6.31 -3.68
CA HIS A 197 -6.15 -6.64 -4.38
C HIS A 197 -4.94 -6.12 -3.59
N VAL A 198 -3.72 -6.46 -4.03
CA VAL A 198 -2.46 -5.99 -3.44
C VAL A 198 -1.50 -5.60 -4.56
N ASP A 199 -1.08 -4.34 -4.63
CA ASP A 199 -0.14 -3.84 -5.63
C ASP A 199 1.32 -4.29 -5.43
N GLY A 200 2.18 -3.90 -6.36
CA GLY A 200 3.63 -4.14 -6.29
C GLY A 200 4.08 -5.46 -6.92
N GLY A 201 3.18 -6.19 -7.57
CA GLY A 201 3.48 -7.41 -8.31
C GLY A 201 2.39 -8.46 -8.14
N SER A 202 2.26 -9.31 -9.15
CA SER A 202 1.34 -10.45 -9.17
C SER A 202 2.16 -11.72 -9.33
N VAL A 203 2.26 -12.27 -10.55
CA VAL A 203 3.04 -13.49 -10.85
C VAL A 203 4.52 -13.37 -10.43
N GLU A 204 5.05 -12.16 -10.40
CA GLU A 204 6.40 -11.83 -9.95
C GLU A 204 6.65 -12.25 -8.50
N ARG A 205 5.63 -12.24 -7.63
CA ARG A 205 5.76 -12.73 -6.25
C ARG A 205 6.12 -14.21 -6.16
N TRP A 206 5.79 -14.97 -7.21
CA TRP A 206 6.08 -16.39 -7.30
C TRP A 206 7.32 -16.68 -8.15
N LEU A 207 7.44 -16.04 -9.31
CA LEU A 207 8.49 -16.36 -10.28
C LEU A 207 9.76 -15.50 -10.10
N GLY A 208 9.63 -14.30 -9.54
CA GLY A 208 10.74 -13.38 -9.36
C GLY A 208 11.71 -13.87 -8.29
N GLU A 209 13.00 -13.89 -8.62
CA GLU A 209 14.07 -14.39 -7.73
C GLU A 209 14.12 -13.63 -6.40
N ASN A 210 14.18 -12.29 -6.44
CA ASN A 210 14.19 -11.47 -5.22
C ASN A 210 12.89 -11.60 -4.43
N TYR A 211 11.75 -11.79 -5.09
CA TYR A 211 10.50 -12.09 -4.41
C TYR A 211 10.52 -13.46 -3.70
N GLN A 212 11.12 -14.48 -4.31
CA GLN A 212 11.32 -15.77 -3.64
C GLN A 212 12.25 -15.67 -2.43
N HIS A 213 13.22 -14.74 -2.43
CA HIS A 213 14.00 -14.42 -1.24
C HIS A 213 13.18 -13.71 -0.17
N VAL A 214 12.36 -12.72 -0.53
CA VAL A 214 11.43 -12.05 0.41
C VAL A 214 10.50 -13.07 1.10
N TYR A 215 9.96 -14.02 0.34
CA TYR A 215 9.02 -15.03 0.83
C TYR A 215 9.68 -16.39 1.14
N HIS A 216 11.00 -16.41 1.33
CA HIS A 216 11.77 -17.65 1.40
C HIS A 216 11.26 -18.65 2.46
N SER A 217 10.92 -18.15 3.65
CA SER A 217 10.38 -18.98 4.74
C SER A 217 9.03 -19.60 4.39
N LEU A 218 8.18 -18.87 3.66
CA LEU A 218 6.90 -19.38 3.15
C LEU A 218 7.12 -20.51 2.12
N PHE A 219 8.04 -20.33 1.17
CA PHE A 219 8.38 -21.36 0.18
C PHE A 219 8.97 -22.63 0.81
N LYS A 220 9.64 -22.50 1.96
CA LYS A 220 10.17 -23.63 2.74
C LYS A 220 9.16 -24.26 3.70
N GLY A 221 7.96 -23.71 3.84
CA GLY A 221 6.93 -24.19 4.77
C GLY A 221 7.10 -23.73 6.22
N ASN A 222 8.13 -22.93 6.53
CA ASN A 222 8.38 -22.35 7.86
C ASN A 222 7.66 -21.01 7.99
N TRP A 223 6.34 -21.02 7.84
CA TRP A 223 5.58 -19.78 7.71
C TRP A 223 5.61 -18.89 8.96
N GLN A 224 5.86 -19.47 10.13
CA GLN A 224 6.01 -18.75 11.40
C GLN A 224 7.22 -17.81 11.41
N ASP A 225 8.24 -18.10 10.60
CA ASP A 225 9.44 -17.27 10.48
C ASP A 225 9.26 -16.10 9.49
N TYR A 226 8.13 -16.04 8.78
CA TYR A 226 7.86 -14.94 7.86
C TYR A 226 7.52 -13.65 8.62
N ASN A 227 8.33 -12.62 8.40
CA ASN A 227 8.09 -11.28 8.90
C ASN A 227 7.74 -10.32 7.73
N PRO A 228 6.49 -9.83 7.64
CA PRO A 228 6.11 -8.91 6.56
C PRO A 228 6.87 -7.58 6.60
N PHE A 229 7.40 -7.18 7.76
CA PHE A 229 8.17 -5.96 7.97
C PHE A 229 9.69 -6.13 7.74
N ASN A 230 10.14 -7.26 7.20
CA ASN A 230 11.53 -7.41 6.77
C ASN A 230 11.79 -6.64 5.46
N GLY A 231 12.77 -5.73 5.45
CA GLY A 231 13.14 -4.93 4.28
C GLY A 231 14.06 -5.63 3.28
N GLU A 232 14.71 -6.72 3.70
CA GLU A 232 15.66 -7.50 2.89
C GLU A 232 15.06 -7.95 1.55
N PHE A 233 15.79 -7.77 0.44
CA PHE A 233 15.42 -8.09 -0.95
C PHE A 233 14.24 -7.30 -1.55
N ARG A 234 13.51 -6.49 -0.77
CA ARG A 234 12.32 -5.77 -1.28
C ARG A 234 12.66 -4.61 -2.20
N THR A 235 13.82 -4.01 -2.05
CA THR A 235 14.32 -2.93 -2.93
C THR A 235 14.82 -3.44 -4.28
N GLU A 236 15.06 -4.74 -4.37
CA GLU A 236 15.64 -5.41 -5.52
C GLU A 236 14.60 -6.18 -6.35
N VAL A 237 13.32 -6.20 -5.93
CA VAL A 237 12.27 -6.89 -6.69
C VAL A 237 12.04 -6.22 -8.04
N GLU A 238 11.88 -7.04 -9.08
CA GLU A 238 11.60 -6.59 -10.44
C GLU A 238 10.14 -6.92 -10.81
N GLY A 239 9.46 -5.97 -11.45
CA GLY A 239 8.13 -6.15 -12.03
C GLY A 239 8.21 -6.50 -13.52
N ILE A 240 7.20 -7.19 -14.05
CA ILE A 240 7.04 -7.37 -15.49
C ILE A 240 6.46 -6.08 -16.07
N ASP A 241 7.19 -5.45 -16.98
CA ASP A 241 6.82 -4.19 -17.62
C ASP A 241 5.33 -4.16 -18.04
N SER A 242 4.56 -3.30 -17.38
CA SER A 242 3.15 -3.05 -17.67
C SER A 242 2.72 -1.71 -17.04
N PRO A 243 1.57 -1.14 -17.46
CA PRO A 243 0.99 0.04 -16.82
C PRO A 243 0.76 -0.07 -15.31
N ALA A 244 0.64 -1.29 -14.78
CA ALA A 244 0.43 -1.56 -13.36
C ALA A 244 1.73 -1.54 -12.54
N VAL A 245 2.91 -1.49 -13.17
CA VAL A 245 4.20 -1.54 -12.45
C VAL A 245 4.53 -0.20 -11.81
N CYS A 246 4.60 -0.21 -10.49
CA CYS A 246 5.30 0.83 -9.74
C CYS A 246 6.80 0.55 -9.76
N ARG A 247 7.60 1.53 -10.19
CA ARG A 247 9.07 1.44 -10.22
C ARG A 247 9.75 1.85 -8.91
N ALA A 248 8.96 2.18 -7.88
CA ALA A 248 9.45 2.55 -6.57
C ALA A 248 9.14 1.46 -5.54
N PHE A 249 10.12 1.16 -4.68
CA PHE A 249 9.84 0.43 -3.45
C PHE A 249 9.07 1.33 -2.49
N ARG A 250 7.87 0.90 -2.08
CA ARG A 250 7.02 1.61 -1.11
C ARG A 250 6.82 0.70 0.10
N THR A 251 7.33 1.12 1.25
CA THR A 251 7.06 0.49 2.55
C THR A 251 5.57 0.57 2.90
N TRP A 252 4.95 1.70 2.60
CA TRP A 252 3.54 1.98 2.84
C TRP A 252 2.93 2.63 1.62
N GLN A 253 1.72 2.20 1.26
CA GLN A 253 0.82 3.07 0.50
C GLN A 253 0.07 3.98 1.48
N GLY A 254 -0.38 5.14 1.01
CA GLY A 254 -1.11 6.07 1.85
C GLY A 254 -1.74 7.20 1.05
N TRP A 255 -2.75 7.82 1.64
CA TRP A 255 -3.43 8.98 1.10
C TRP A 255 -3.70 9.98 2.22
N THR A 256 -3.73 11.26 1.89
CA THR A 256 -4.09 12.34 2.82
C THR A 256 -5.54 12.74 2.57
N ALA A 257 -6.36 12.72 3.61
CA ALA A 257 -7.74 13.17 3.54
C ALA A 257 -7.80 14.70 3.32
N LEU A 258 -8.43 15.14 2.24
CA LEU A 258 -8.76 16.55 2.00
C LEU A 258 -10.19 16.88 2.47
N THR A 259 -11.04 15.88 2.63
CA THR A 259 -12.40 15.97 3.17
C THR A 259 -12.60 14.92 4.27
N PRO A 260 -13.61 15.06 5.14
CA PRO A 260 -13.98 14.01 6.09
C PRO A 260 -14.23 12.67 5.38
N GLN A 261 -13.89 11.56 6.04
CA GLN A 261 -14.06 10.20 5.53
C GLN A 261 -14.67 9.33 6.64
N GLY A 262 -15.65 8.51 6.29
CA GLY A 262 -16.36 7.64 7.23
C GLY A 262 -17.02 6.43 6.56
N PRO A 263 -17.66 5.56 7.36
CA PRO A 263 -18.36 4.38 6.85
C PRO A 263 -19.46 4.77 5.84
N GLY A 264 -19.38 4.24 4.62
CA GLY A 264 -20.37 4.49 3.57
C GLY A 264 -20.12 5.74 2.72
N ASP A 265 -19.07 6.53 2.99
CA ASP A 265 -18.72 7.75 2.23
C ASP A 265 -17.98 7.46 0.90
N GLY A 266 -18.00 6.21 0.45
CA GLY A 266 -17.37 5.74 -0.77
C GLY A 266 -16.73 4.38 -0.60
#